data_AF-A0A836GKA5-F1
#
_entry.id   AF-A0A836GKA5-F1
#
_cell.length_a   1.000
_cell.length_b   1.000
_cell.length_c   1.000
_cell.angle_alpha   90.00
_cell.angle_beta   90.00
_cell.angle_gamma   90.00
#
_symmetry.space_group_name_H-M   'P 1'
#
loop_
_entity.id
_entity.type
_entity.pdbx_description
1 polymer ?
#
loop_
_entity_poly.entity_id
_entity_poly.type
_entity_poly.pdbx_seq_one_letter_code
_entity_poly.pdbx_strand_id
1 'polypeptide(L)'
;GYYRVKYDLLTWGNITKYLNDSAGHYESISVINRAKIIDDAFHLMMNHQINVSVFWNLTQFLSQETNFVVWYPMIKVFEYMSIIIPLTKESNKFTDIMVKFRKLLEKPLKTLGYEEQPMENDFTKCLRQEIAKWACTLQYDECERSALRKLEHHLENHESRPLLSWWKHWTYCNGLRIANSSIWSDVTDFLLKKYDRKLLSFLTCSEYGTFTSLSFLELFTEDERQDITIIRLHIDIFHSIIMKYSNTYNILEKVLTFLEIRKPK
;
A
#
# COMPACT_ATOMS: atom_id res chain seq x y z
N GLY A 1 10.75 -22.57 21.34
CA GLY A 1 10.42 -22.07 22.70
C GLY A 1 10.24 -20.56 22.66
N TYR A 2 9.80 -19.97 23.77
CA TYR A 2 9.56 -18.53 23.89
C TYR A 2 10.87 -17.78 24.19
N TYR A 3 11.76 -17.74 23.21
CA TYR A 3 13.04 -17.04 23.28
C TYR A 3 13.52 -16.65 21.88
N ARG A 4 14.40 -15.66 21.79
CA ARG A 4 15.09 -15.27 20.54
C ARG A 4 16.49 -15.87 20.52
N VAL A 5 17.00 -16.17 19.33
CA VAL A 5 18.32 -16.76 19.18
C VAL A 5 19.26 -15.76 18.51
N LYS A 6 20.37 -15.45 19.19
CA LYS A 6 21.47 -14.68 18.63
C LYS A 6 22.62 -15.63 18.30
N TYR A 7 22.90 -15.77 17.01
CA TYR A 7 24.06 -16.52 16.53
C TYR A 7 25.31 -15.63 16.46
N ASP A 8 26.48 -16.24 16.42
CA ASP A 8 27.73 -15.56 16.06
C ASP A 8 27.74 -15.19 14.56
N LEU A 9 28.69 -14.34 14.15
CA LEU A 9 28.75 -13.81 12.78
C LEU A 9 28.99 -14.89 11.72
N LEU A 10 29.76 -15.93 12.04
CA LEU A 10 30.05 -17.01 11.10
C LEU A 10 28.79 -17.86 10.87
N THR A 11 28.06 -18.15 11.94
CA THR A 11 26.77 -18.85 11.83
C THR A 11 25.73 -18.02 11.07
N TRP A 12 25.61 -16.71 11.31
CA TRP A 12 24.76 -15.82 10.51
C TRP A 12 25.13 -15.83 9.03
N GLY A 13 26.43 -15.82 8.71
CA GLY A 13 26.93 -15.90 7.35
C GLY A 13 26.55 -17.21 6.66
N ASN A 14 26.68 -18.34 7.36
CA ASN A 14 26.32 -19.66 6.85
C ASN A 14 24.81 -19.79 6.58
N ILE A 15 23.96 -19.31 7.51
CA ILE A 15 22.51 -19.28 7.35
C ILE A 15 22.13 -18.43 6.13
N THR A 16 22.71 -17.23 6.04
CA THR A 16 22.47 -16.29 4.93
C THR A 16 22.83 -16.91 3.59
N LYS A 17 24.01 -17.52 3.50
CA LYS A 17 24.48 -18.19 2.29
C LYS A 17 23.52 -19.31 1.88
N TYR A 18 23.18 -20.20 2.82
CA TYR A 18 22.25 -21.30 2.56
C TYR A 18 20.91 -20.79 2.02
N LEU A 19 20.30 -19.81 2.67
CA LEU A 19 19.00 -19.26 2.26
C LEU A 19 19.06 -18.60 0.88
N ASN A 20 20.14 -17.88 0.57
CA ASN A 20 20.28 -17.25 -0.75
C ASN A 20 20.56 -18.25 -1.87
N ASP A 21 21.34 -19.30 -1.60
CA ASP A 21 21.75 -20.32 -2.57
C ASP A 21 20.66 -21.38 -2.82
N SER A 22 19.68 -21.50 -1.94
CA SER A 22 18.61 -22.53 -2.00
C SER A 22 17.64 -22.39 -3.18
N ALA A 23 17.71 -21.32 -3.97
CA ALA A 23 16.85 -21.12 -5.15
C ALA A 23 15.34 -21.32 -4.89
N GLY A 24 14.84 -20.88 -3.72
CA GLY A 24 13.45 -21.08 -3.29
C GLY A 24 13.11 -22.46 -2.70
N HIS A 25 14.06 -23.40 -2.66
CA HIS A 25 13.89 -24.76 -2.16
C HIS A 25 14.63 -24.97 -0.83
N TYR A 26 13.90 -24.82 0.28
CA TYR A 26 14.47 -24.73 1.62
C TYR A 26 14.30 -26.02 2.44
N GLU A 27 14.89 -27.12 1.98
CA GLU A 27 14.70 -28.44 2.59
C GLU A 27 15.24 -28.54 4.03
N SER A 28 16.33 -27.84 4.33
CA SER A 28 17.03 -27.95 5.62
C SER A 28 16.50 -27.01 6.71
N ILE A 29 15.79 -25.94 6.33
CA ILE A 29 15.25 -24.95 7.27
C ILE A 29 13.75 -24.82 7.04
N SER A 30 12.95 -25.27 8.01
CA SER A 30 11.49 -25.23 7.93
C SER A 30 10.94 -23.81 7.77
N VAL A 31 9.71 -23.71 7.24
CA VAL A 31 8.96 -22.45 7.06
C VAL A 31 8.95 -21.60 8.35
N ILE A 32 8.63 -22.23 9.49
CA ILE A 32 8.56 -21.55 10.79
C ILE A 32 9.93 -21.05 11.22
N ASN A 33 11.00 -21.83 10.99
CA ASN A 33 12.35 -21.40 11.35
C ASN A 33 12.83 -20.25 10.45
N ARG A 34 12.51 -20.24 9.16
CA ARG A 34 12.83 -19.10 8.27
C ARG A 34 12.13 -17.82 8.74
N ALA A 35 10.85 -17.91 9.08
CA ALA A 35 10.10 -16.79 9.66
C ALA A 35 10.76 -16.30 10.96
N LYS A 36 11.05 -17.22 11.89
CA LYS A 36 11.70 -16.89 13.16
C LYS A 36 13.07 -16.25 12.98
N ILE A 37 13.86 -16.70 12.02
CA ILE A 37 15.17 -16.16 11.70
C ILE A 37 15.06 -14.67 11.30
N ILE A 38 14.07 -14.30 10.48
CA ILE A 38 13.83 -12.90 10.09
C ILE A 38 13.38 -12.07 11.29
N ASP A 39 12.43 -12.57 12.08
CA ASP A 39 11.91 -11.89 13.27
C ASP A 39 13.00 -11.63 14.31
N ASP A 40 13.77 -12.66 14.66
CA ASP A 40 14.88 -12.57 15.61
C ASP A 40 15.94 -11.60 15.07
N ALA A 41 16.34 -11.69 13.79
CA ALA A 41 17.32 -10.80 13.19
C ALA A 41 16.87 -9.32 13.21
N PHE A 42 15.61 -9.04 12.90
CA PHE A 42 15.07 -7.68 12.96
C PHE A 42 15.14 -7.12 14.39
N HIS A 43 14.66 -7.88 15.38
CA HIS A 43 14.70 -7.47 16.78
C HIS A 43 16.13 -7.24 17.28
N LEU A 44 17.06 -8.13 16.93
CA LEU A 44 18.47 -7.99 17.29
C LEU A 44 19.10 -6.76 16.64
N MET A 45 18.76 -6.47 15.38
CA MET A 45 19.24 -5.28 14.67
C MET A 45 18.73 -4.00 15.33
N MET A 46 17.42 -3.94 15.65
CA MET A 46 16.82 -2.78 16.32
C MET A 46 17.42 -2.53 17.70
N ASN A 47 17.88 -3.59 18.39
CA ASN A 47 18.58 -3.50 19.67
C ASN A 47 20.11 -3.32 19.53
N HIS A 48 20.61 -3.00 18.33
CA HIS A 48 22.05 -2.84 18.04
C HIS A 48 22.92 -4.06 18.37
N GLN A 49 22.33 -5.26 18.42
CA GLN A 49 23.04 -6.51 18.76
C GLN A 49 23.64 -7.22 17.54
N ILE A 50 23.16 -6.88 16.33
CA ILE A 50 23.77 -7.26 15.05
C ILE A 50 23.81 -6.04 14.13
N ASN A 51 24.73 -6.04 13.17
CA ASN A 51 24.85 -4.96 12.20
C ASN A 51 23.67 -4.97 11.22
N VAL A 52 23.23 -3.78 10.80
CA VAL A 52 22.18 -3.59 9.79
C VAL A 52 22.50 -4.33 8.48
N SER A 53 23.77 -4.41 8.10
CA SER A 53 24.22 -5.17 6.92
C SER A 53 23.94 -6.67 7.02
N VAL A 54 24.02 -7.27 8.21
CA VAL A 54 23.72 -8.69 8.42
C VAL A 54 22.25 -8.95 8.16
N PHE A 55 21.36 -8.11 8.70
CA PHE A 55 19.92 -8.20 8.46
C PHE A 55 19.57 -8.07 6.96
N TRP A 56 20.17 -7.11 6.26
CA TRP A 56 19.93 -6.93 4.83
C TRP A 56 20.43 -8.09 3.98
N ASN A 57 21.61 -8.63 4.28
CA ASN A 57 22.14 -9.77 3.54
C ASN A 57 21.29 -11.03 3.78
N LEU A 58 20.86 -11.23 5.03
CA LEU A 58 19.97 -12.31 5.40
C LEU A 58 18.63 -12.23 4.65
N THR A 59 17.97 -11.07 4.63
CA THR A 59 16.62 -10.94 4.08
C THR A 59 16.53 -11.02 2.55
N GLN A 60 17.66 -11.04 1.83
CA GLN A 60 17.69 -11.14 0.36
C GLN A 60 16.97 -12.38 -0.19
N PHE A 61 16.97 -13.50 0.55
CA PHE A 61 16.33 -14.73 0.10
C PHE A 61 14.80 -14.56 -0.06
N LEU A 62 14.19 -13.57 0.61
CA LEU A 62 12.76 -13.29 0.47
C LEU A 62 12.37 -12.97 -0.97
N SER A 63 13.29 -12.43 -1.78
CA SER A 63 13.07 -12.26 -3.22
C SER A 63 12.80 -13.58 -3.95
N GLN A 64 13.04 -14.73 -3.34
CA GLN A 64 12.84 -16.06 -3.93
C GLN A 64 11.74 -16.85 -3.20
N GLU A 65 11.09 -16.23 -2.21
CA GLU A 65 10.12 -16.87 -1.31
C GLU A 65 8.70 -16.39 -1.62
N THR A 66 7.74 -17.30 -1.56
CA THR A 66 6.30 -17.01 -1.74
C THR A 66 5.42 -17.65 -0.66
N ASN A 67 6.03 -18.13 0.42
CA ASN A 67 5.31 -18.58 1.60
C ASN A 67 4.93 -17.39 2.51
N PHE A 68 3.64 -17.21 2.73
CA PHE A 68 3.11 -16.12 3.56
C PHE A 68 3.70 -16.09 4.98
N VAL A 69 3.87 -17.26 5.62
CA VAL A 69 4.37 -17.34 7.01
C VAL A 69 5.80 -16.81 7.10
N VAL A 70 6.62 -17.07 6.08
CA VAL A 70 8.01 -16.58 6.01
C VAL A 70 8.06 -15.08 5.75
N TRP A 71 7.12 -14.56 4.95
CA TRP A 71 7.00 -13.13 4.66
C TRP A 71 6.41 -12.32 5.82
N TYR A 72 5.62 -12.94 6.70
CA TYR A 72 4.90 -12.24 7.76
C TYR A 72 5.80 -11.36 8.65
N PRO A 73 6.97 -11.82 9.16
CA PRO A 73 7.91 -10.95 9.87
C PRO A 73 8.37 -9.76 9.03
N MET A 74 8.65 -9.94 7.75
CA MET A 74 9.07 -8.86 6.86
C MET A 74 7.94 -7.84 6.62
N ILE A 75 6.70 -8.29 6.53
CA ILE A 75 5.52 -7.40 6.48
C ILE A 75 5.47 -6.53 7.75
N LYS A 76 5.75 -7.10 8.93
CA LYS A 76 5.84 -6.32 10.18
C LYS A 76 7.00 -5.35 10.20
N VAL A 77 8.13 -5.69 9.56
CA VAL A 77 9.23 -4.74 9.34
C VAL A 77 8.78 -3.58 8.46
N PHE A 78 8.05 -3.83 7.38
CA PHE A 78 7.53 -2.76 6.53
C PHE A 78 6.55 -1.85 7.30
N GLU A 79 5.61 -2.42 8.04
CA GLU A 79 4.67 -1.67 8.89
C GLU A 79 5.43 -0.75 9.86
N TYR A 80 6.37 -1.32 10.62
CA TYR A 80 7.17 -0.57 11.57
C TYR A 80 7.98 0.56 10.91
N MET A 81 8.66 0.25 9.80
CA MET A 81 9.49 1.23 9.09
C MET A 81 8.65 2.33 8.44
N SER A 82 7.43 2.04 8.01
CA SER A 82 6.52 3.05 7.42
C SER A 82 6.10 4.14 8.40
N ILE A 83 6.15 3.86 9.71
CA ILE A 83 5.86 4.83 10.77
C ILE A 83 7.05 5.78 11.00
N ILE A 84 8.27 5.27 10.81
CA ILE A 84 9.52 5.98 11.12
C ILE A 84 10.04 6.75 9.91
N ILE A 85 9.84 6.19 8.71
CA ILE A 85 10.43 6.67 7.47
C ILE A 85 9.32 7.15 6.54
N PRO A 86 9.37 8.40 6.05
CA PRO A 86 8.49 8.84 4.97
C PRO A 86 8.84 8.06 3.69
N LEU A 87 7.96 7.14 3.29
CA LEU A 87 8.15 6.26 2.13
C LEU A 87 7.81 6.98 0.81
N THR A 88 8.49 8.09 0.54
CA THR A 88 8.24 8.97 -0.61
C THR A 88 9.48 9.11 -1.49
N LYS A 89 9.32 9.04 -2.82
CA LYS A 89 10.38 9.27 -3.82
C LYS A 89 11.14 10.59 -3.65
N GLU A 90 10.51 11.59 -3.05
CA GLU A 90 11.07 12.94 -2.82
C GLU A 90 12.14 12.98 -1.71
N SER A 91 12.14 11.99 -0.82
CA SER A 91 13.06 11.96 0.32
C SER A 91 14.36 11.22 -0.04
N ASN A 92 15.36 11.98 -0.50
CA ASN A 92 16.69 11.45 -0.83
C ASN A 92 17.40 10.72 0.32
N LYS A 93 17.02 10.99 1.59
CA LYS A 93 17.67 10.41 2.77
C LYS A 93 17.47 8.90 2.92
N PHE A 94 16.40 8.34 2.35
CA PHE A 94 16.01 6.94 2.57
C PHE A 94 15.96 6.11 1.28
N THR A 95 16.47 6.66 0.17
CA THR A 95 16.46 6.03 -1.15
C THR A 95 17.05 4.62 -1.12
N ASP A 96 18.16 4.41 -0.43
CA ASP A 96 18.82 3.10 -0.35
C ASP A 96 17.94 2.03 0.30
N ILE A 97 17.20 2.39 1.36
CA ILE A 97 16.28 1.48 2.06
C ILE A 97 15.10 1.15 1.13
N MET A 98 14.54 2.16 0.47
CA MET A 98 13.44 2.00 -0.48
C MET A 98 13.83 1.07 -1.63
N VAL A 99 15.03 1.25 -2.20
CA VAL A 99 15.55 0.40 -3.28
C VAL A 99 15.71 -1.04 -2.81
N LYS A 100 16.24 -1.27 -1.59
CA LYS A 100 16.37 -2.62 -1.03
C LYS A 100 15.01 -3.28 -0.85
N PHE A 101 14.03 -2.58 -0.28
CA PHE A 101 12.69 -3.12 -0.12
C PHE A 101 12.00 -3.44 -1.45
N ARG A 102 12.09 -2.56 -2.45
CA ARG A 102 11.54 -2.82 -3.79
C ARG A 102 12.14 -4.09 -4.40
N LYS A 103 13.46 -4.26 -4.32
CA LYS A 103 14.15 -5.47 -4.83
C LYS A 103 13.63 -6.76 -4.22
N LEU A 104 13.24 -6.76 -2.94
CA LEU A 104 12.65 -7.95 -2.30
C LEU A 104 11.29 -8.32 -2.90
N LEU A 105 10.54 -7.34 -3.43
CA LEU A 105 9.18 -7.53 -3.95
C LEU A 105 9.14 -7.93 -5.43
N GLU A 106 10.16 -7.61 -6.22
CA GLU A 106 10.14 -7.77 -7.70
C GLU A 106 9.74 -9.18 -8.17
N LYS A 107 10.43 -10.20 -7.66
CA LYS A 107 10.17 -11.60 -8.02
C LYS A 107 8.85 -12.11 -7.44
N PRO A 108 8.51 -11.91 -6.15
CA PRO A 108 7.19 -12.24 -5.62
C PRO A 108 6.05 -11.60 -6.41
N LEU A 109 6.18 -10.32 -6.81
CA LEU A 109 5.20 -9.64 -7.65
C LEU A 109 5.05 -10.32 -9.00
N LYS A 110 6.16 -10.71 -9.64
CA LYS A 110 6.12 -11.41 -10.93
C LYS A 110 5.49 -12.80 -10.82
N THR A 111 5.77 -13.52 -9.74
CA THR A 111 5.27 -14.89 -9.52
C THR A 111 3.80 -14.90 -9.13
N LEU A 112 3.41 -14.04 -8.20
CA LEU A 112 2.02 -13.95 -7.73
C LEU A 112 1.19 -13.23 -8.78
N GLY A 113 1.59 -12.02 -9.18
CA GLY A 113 0.78 -11.10 -9.99
C GLY A 113 -0.29 -10.38 -9.17
N TYR A 114 -1.21 -9.66 -9.83
CA TYR A 114 -2.28 -8.89 -9.18
C TYR A 114 -3.68 -9.52 -9.28
N GLU A 115 -3.79 -10.65 -9.99
CA GLU A 115 -5.05 -11.35 -10.22
C GLU A 115 -5.09 -12.69 -9.48
N GLU A 116 -6.07 -12.82 -8.58
CA GLU A 116 -6.31 -14.08 -7.86
C GLU A 116 -6.64 -15.21 -8.82
N GLN A 117 -6.02 -16.36 -8.61
CA GLN A 117 -6.26 -17.54 -9.44
C GLN A 117 -7.41 -18.39 -8.87
N PRO A 118 -8.19 -19.07 -9.73
CA PRO A 118 -9.16 -20.05 -9.27
C PRO A 118 -8.46 -21.12 -8.39
N MET A 119 -9.08 -21.47 -7.27
CA MET A 119 -8.56 -22.47 -6.31
C MET A 119 -7.21 -22.11 -5.66
N GLU A 120 -6.78 -20.84 -5.71
CA GLU A 120 -5.62 -20.36 -4.96
C GLU A 120 -5.86 -20.53 -3.45
N ASN A 121 -4.84 -21.03 -2.73
CA ASN A 121 -4.92 -21.16 -1.28
C ASN A 121 -4.92 -19.78 -0.61
N ASP A 122 -5.55 -19.68 0.56
CA ASP A 122 -5.78 -18.39 1.22
C ASP A 122 -4.48 -17.72 1.67
N PHE A 123 -3.44 -18.48 2.03
CA PHE A 123 -2.14 -17.91 2.36
C PHE A 123 -1.49 -17.21 1.15
N THR A 124 -1.59 -17.80 -0.04
CA THR A 124 -1.08 -17.19 -1.27
C THR A 124 -1.88 -15.93 -1.64
N LYS A 125 -3.21 -15.94 -1.47
CA LYS A 125 -4.04 -14.73 -1.64
C LYS A 125 -3.63 -13.62 -0.66
N CYS A 126 -3.46 -13.96 0.62
CA CYS A 126 -3.02 -13.00 1.64
C CYS A 126 -1.64 -12.43 1.32
N LEU A 127 -0.69 -13.28 0.89
CA LEU A 127 0.63 -12.80 0.50
C LEU A 127 0.54 -11.87 -0.71
N ARG A 128 -0.20 -12.25 -1.74
CA ARG A 128 -0.42 -11.43 -2.94
C ARG A 128 -0.93 -10.04 -2.57
N GLN A 129 -1.91 -9.95 -1.69
CA GLN A 129 -2.47 -8.67 -1.23
C GLN A 129 -1.44 -7.83 -0.49
N GLU A 130 -0.67 -8.42 0.44
CA GLU A 130 0.38 -7.69 1.17
C GLU A 130 1.52 -7.25 0.24
N ILE A 131 1.97 -8.11 -0.66
CA ILE A 131 3.02 -7.78 -1.65
C ILE A 131 2.55 -6.64 -2.56
N ALA A 132 1.31 -6.69 -3.07
CA ALA A 132 0.74 -5.63 -3.90
C ALA A 132 0.58 -4.30 -3.14
N LYS A 133 0.11 -4.35 -1.88
CA LYS A 133 0.02 -3.20 -0.99
C LYS A 133 1.39 -2.54 -0.81
N TRP A 134 2.39 -3.31 -0.37
CA TRP A 134 3.72 -2.79 -0.09
C TRP A 134 4.44 -2.30 -1.34
N ALA A 135 4.24 -2.94 -2.49
CA ALA A 135 4.78 -2.46 -3.77
C ALA A 135 4.29 -1.05 -4.10
N CYS A 136 2.98 -0.79 -3.94
CA CYS A 136 2.40 0.53 -4.21
C CYS A 136 2.78 1.56 -3.15
N THR A 137 2.83 1.18 -1.87
CA THR A 137 3.32 2.03 -0.77
C THR A 137 4.77 2.45 -1.00
N LEU A 138 5.62 1.53 -1.47
CA LEU A 138 7.01 1.80 -1.80
C LEU A 138 7.19 2.50 -3.15
N GLN A 139 6.09 2.87 -3.82
CA GLN A 139 6.07 3.55 -5.12
C GLN A 139 6.84 2.78 -6.21
N TYR A 140 6.59 1.47 -6.29
CA TYR A 140 7.02 0.64 -7.41
C TYR A 140 6.11 0.90 -8.62
N ASP A 141 6.68 1.43 -9.70
CA ASP A 141 5.92 1.99 -10.83
C ASP A 141 4.93 1.00 -11.47
N GLU A 142 5.31 -0.29 -11.55
CA GLU A 142 4.43 -1.32 -12.10
C GLU A 142 3.17 -1.53 -11.24
N CYS A 143 3.24 -1.27 -9.94
CA CYS A 143 2.11 -1.43 -9.04
C CYS A 143 1.00 -0.41 -9.35
N GLU A 144 1.34 0.87 -9.47
CA GLU A 144 0.39 1.93 -9.80
C GLU A 144 -0.24 1.70 -11.17
N ARG A 145 0.58 1.36 -12.17
CA ARG A 145 0.10 1.04 -13.53
C ARG A 145 -0.83 -0.17 -13.54
N SER A 146 -0.60 -1.15 -12.67
CA SER A 146 -1.47 -2.32 -12.55
C SER A 146 -2.77 -1.97 -11.84
N ALA A 147 -2.73 -1.13 -10.81
CA ALA A 147 -3.91 -0.63 -10.14
C ALA A 147 -4.79 0.21 -11.07
N LEU A 148 -4.19 1.08 -11.88
CA LEU A 148 -4.90 1.88 -12.89
C LEU A 148 -5.59 0.99 -13.93
N ARG A 149 -4.87 0.04 -14.53
CA ARG A 149 -5.46 -0.93 -15.48
C ARG A 149 -6.63 -1.71 -14.87
N LYS A 150 -6.49 -2.13 -13.61
CA LYS A 150 -7.55 -2.85 -12.89
C LYS A 150 -8.75 -1.95 -12.61
N LEU A 151 -8.52 -0.67 -12.34
CA LEU A 151 -9.57 0.33 -12.14
C LEU A 151 -10.34 0.60 -13.45
N GLU A 152 -9.64 0.85 -14.56
CA GLU A 152 -10.24 1.05 -15.89
C GLU A 152 -11.07 -0.17 -16.29
N HIS A 153 -10.50 -1.37 -16.19
CA HIS A 153 -11.22 -2.61 -16.48
C HIS A 153 -12.46 -2.80 -15.60
N HIS A 154 -12.37 -2.40 -14.32
CA HIS A 154 -13.51 -2.46 -13.41
C HIS A 154 -14.63 -1.51 -13.84
N LEU A 155 -14.32 -0.27 -14.25
CA LEU A 155 -15.33 0.68 -14.71
C LEU A 155 -16.10 0.14 -15.93
N GLU A 156 -15.38 -0.45 -16.88
CA GLU A 156 -15.97 -1.05 -18.09
C GLU A 156 -16.82 -2.30 -17.80
N ASN A 157 -16.41 -3.15 -16.85
CA ASN A 157 -16.94 -4.51 -16.68
C ASN A 157 -17.57 -4.77 -15.30
N HIS A 158 -17.93 -3.72 -14.55
CA HIS A 158 -18.34 -3.84 -13.15
C HIS A 158 -19.54 -4.78 -12.89
N GLU A 159 -20.43 -4.97 -13.87
CA GLU A 159 -21.58 -5.87 -13.75
C GLU A 159 -21.18 -7.35 -13.89
N SER A 160 -20.28 -7.66 -14.81
CA SER A 160 -19.85 -9.03 -15.10
C SER A 160 -18.68 -9.49 -14.21
N ARG A 161 -17.85 -8.55 -13.76
CA ARG A 161 -16.65 -8.80 -12.95
C ARG A 161 -16.55 -7.79 -11.81
N PRO A 162 -17.35 -7.97 -10.75
CA PRO A 162 -17.32 -7.07 -9.62
C PRO A 162 -15.97 -7.17 -8.90
N LEU A 163 -15.44 -6.02 -8.48
CA LEU A 163 -14.21 -5.94 -7.71
C LEU A 163 -14.43 -6.52 -6.31
N LEU A 164 -13.54 -7.42 -5.90
CA LEU A 164 -13.53 -8.02 -4.56
C LEU A 164 -13.31 -6.94 -3.49
N SER A 165 -14.01 -7.08 -2.36
CA SER A 165 -14.03 -6.06 -1.29
C SER A 165 -12.65 -5.66 -0.79
N TRP A 166 -11.73 -6.62 -0.61
CA TRP A 166 -10.37 -6.38 -0.12
C TRP A 166 -9.44 -5.76 -1.16
N TRP A 167 -9.77 -5.80 -2.45
CA TRP A 167 -9.02 -5.11 -3.51
C TRP A 167 -9.48 -3.67 -3.75
N LYS A 168 -10.65 -3.26 -3.24
CA LYS A 168 -11.21 -1.91 -3.46
C LYS A 168 -10.22 -0.80 -3.12
N HIS A 169 -9.65 -0.80 -1.92
CA HIS A 169 -8.70 0.23 -1.52
C HIS A 169 -7.47 0.27 -2.42
N TRP A 170 -6.88 -0.89 -2.70
CA TRP A 170 -5.69 -0.97 -3.54
C TRP A 170 -5.96 -0.49 -4.97
N THR A 171 -7.08 -0.90 -5.58
CA THR A 171 -7.44 -0.54 -6.95
C THR A 171 -7.80 0.93 -7.07
N TYR A 172 -8.75 1.43 -6.26
CA TYR A 172 -9.19 2.82 -6.38
C TYR A 172 -8.08 3.80 -5.99
N CYS A 173 -7.48 3.64 -4.81
CA CYS A 173 -6.55 4.65 -4.29
C CYS A 173 -5.26 4.71 -5.12
N ASN A 174 -4.64 3.56 -5.43
CA ASN A 174 -3.39 3.55 -6.21
C ASN A 174 -3.63 3.81 -7.70
N GLY A 175 -4.78 3.40 -8.25
CA GLY A 175 -5.14 3.73 -9.63
C GLY A 175 -5.38 5.24 -9.81
N LEU A 176 -6.17 5.84 -8.92
CA LEU A 176 -6.46 7.28 -8.95
C LEU A 176 -5.23 8.16 -8.71
N ARG A 177 -4.20 7.63 -8.03
CA ARG A 177 -2.94 8.35 -7.78
C ARG A 177 -2.31 8.84 -9.09
N ILE A 178 -2.32 8.01 -10.13
CA ILE A 178 -1.72 8.31 -11.45
C ILE A 178 -2.76 8.52 -12.57
N ALA A 179 -4.06 8.48 -12.24
CA ALA A 179 -5.15 8.65 -13.21
C ALA A 179 -5.26 10.10 -13.69
N ASN A 180 -5.61 10.29 -14.97
CA ASN A 180 -5.90 11.62 -15.51
C ASN A 180 -7.30 12.13 -15.07
N SER A 181 -7.62 13.38 -15.43
CA SER A 181 -8.89 14.02 -15.08
C SER A 181 -10.12 13.30 -15.66
N SER A 182 -10.00 12.68 -16.83
CA SER A 182 -11.10 11.92 -17.45
C SER A 182 -11.46 10.71 -16.60
N ILE A 183 -10.48 9.86 -16.29
CA ILE A 183 -10.69 8.66 -15.48
C ILE A 183 -11.19 9.04 -14.08
N TRP A 184 -10.66 10.12 -13.51
CA TRP A 184 -11.15 10.63 -12.22
C TRP A 184 -12.64 11.00 -12.27
N SER A 185 -13.09 11.66 -13.35
CA SER A 185 -14.50 12.00 -13.56
C SER A 185 -15.35 10.75 -13.70
N ASP A 186 -14.90 9.78 -14.50
CA ASP A 186 -15.62 8.52 -14.73
C ASP A 186 -15.80 7.74 -13.42
N VAL A 187 -14.76 7.68 -12.58
CA VAL A 187 -14.84 7.05 -11.25
C VAL A 187 -15.82 7.80 -10.35
N THR A 188 -15.80 9.14 -10.37
CA THR A 188 -16.70 9.96 -9.55
C THR A 188 -18.15 9.70 -9.92
N ASP A 189 -18.49 9.77 -11.21
CA ASP A 189 -19.84 9.49 -11.71
C ASP A 189 -20.28 8.06 -11.40
N PHE A 190 -19.37 7.09 -11.55
CA PHE A 190 -19.63 5.70 -11.22
C PHE A 190 -19.98 5.51 -9.73
N LEU A 191 -19.19 6.11 -8.84
CA LEU A 191 -19.40 6.00 -7.39
C LEU A 191 -20.68 6.71 -6.92
N LEU A 192 -21.02 7.85 -7.52
CA LEU A 192 -22.27 8.57 -7.24
C LEU A 192 -23.49 7.75 -7.68
N LYS A 193 -23.48 7.17 -8.89
CA LYS A 193 -24.58 6.34 -9.41
C LYS A 193 -24.83 5.08 -8.57
N LYS A 194 -23.77 4.46 -8.06
CA LYS A 194 -23.86 3.21 -7.27
C LYS A 194 -24.31 3.44 -5.82
N TYR A 195 -24.36 4.69 -5.37
CA TYR A 195 -24.53 5.07 -3.95
C TYR A 195 -23.54 4.34 -3.00
N ASP A 196 -22.37 3.90 -3.48
CA ASP A 196 -21.33 3.30 -2.62
C ASP A 196 -20.49 4.43 -1.99
N ARG A 197 -21.18 5.18 -1.14
CA ARG A 197 -20.71 6.43 -0.51
C ARG A 197 -19.39 6.23 0.24
N LYS A 198 -19.12 5.03 0.78
CA LYS A 198 -17.86 4.70 1.47
C LYS A 198 -16.63 4.83 0.58
N LEU A 199 -16.78 4.65 -0.73
CA LEU A 199 -15.67 4.65 -1.68
C LEU A 199 -15.29 6.04 -2.19
N LEU A 200 -16.14 7.05 -2.00
CA LEU A 200 -15.83 8.42 -2.43
C LEU A 200 -14.60 9.00 -1.71
N SER A 201 -14.29 8.50 -0.51
CA SER A 201 -13.04 8.82 0.20
C SER A 201 -11.79 8.52 -0.64
N PHE A 202 -11.83 7.55 -1.56
CA PHE A 202 -10.70 7.23 -2.43
C PHE A 202 -10.46 8.27 -3.53
N LEU A 203 -11.44 9.13 -3.85
CA LEU A 203 -11.23 10.25 -4.78
C LEU A 203 -10.12 11.20 -4.28
N THR A 204 -9.95 11.28 -2.96
CA THR A 204 -8.88 12.06 -2.34
C THR A 204 -7.49 11.51 -2.64
N CYS A 205 -7.34 10.26 -3.09
CA CYS A 205 -6.04 9.65 -3.40
C CYS A 205 -5.36 10.23 -4.64
N SER A 206 -6.08 10.94 -5.51
CA SER A 206 -5.51 11.50 -6.73
C SER A 206 -4.42 12.54 -6.45
N GLU A 207 -3.36 12.53 -7.26
CA GLU A 207 -2.32 13.57 -7.27
C GLU A 207 -2.79 14.88 -7.89
N TYR A 208 -3.88 14.87 -8.68
CA TYR A 208 -4.63 16.06 -9.11
C TYR A 208 -5.38 16.75 -7.96
N GLY A 209 -5.07 16.36 -6.72
CA GLY A 209 -5.74 16.68 -5.47
C GLY A 209 -5.88 18.16 -5.11
N THR A 210 -5.36 19.10 -5.88
CA THR A 210 -5.65 20.54 -5.70
C THR A 210 -6.85 21.01 -6.50
N PHE A 211 -7.06 20.49 -7.72
CA PHE A 211 -8.24 20.79 -8.52
C PHE A 211 -9.41 19.91 -8.11
N THR A 212 -9.18 18.61 -7.93
CA THR A 212 -10.24 17.61 -7.68
C THR A 212 -10.88 17.73 -6.30
N SER A 213 -10.14 18.14 -5.27
CA SER A 213 -10.71 18.42 -3.94
C SER A 213 -11.57 19.68 -3.92
N LEU A 214 -11.20 20.71 -4.70
CA LEU A 214 -12.02 21.91 -4.93
C LEU A 214 -13.24 21.60 -5.82
N SER A 215 -13.09 20.79 -6.86
CA SER A 215 -14.21 20.34 -7.71
C SER A 215 -15.22 19.50 -6.93
N PHE A 216 -14.78 18.71 -5.94
CA PHE A 216 -15.69 17.98 -5.06
C PHE A 216 -16.45 18.93 -4.11
N LEU A 217 -15.80 20.00 -3.67
CA LEU A 217 -16.44 21.07 -2.92
C LEU A 217 -17.41 21.90 -3.79
N GLU A 218 -17.16 22.02 -5.10
CA GLU A 218 -18.04 22.66 -6.09
C GLU A 218 -19.26 21.81 -6.45
N LEU A 219 -19.14 20.47 -6.46
CA LEU A 219 -20.25 19.52 -6.62
C LEU A 219 -21.36 19.71 -5.56
N PHE A 220 -21.05 20.38 -4.44
CA PHE A 220 -22.03 20.89 -3.50
C PHE A 220 -22.81 22.06 -4.11
N THR A 221 -23.78 21.77 -4.98
CA THR A 221 -24.79 22.75 -5.40
C THR A 221 -25.96 22.77 -4.42
N GLU A 222 -26.64 23.90 -4.30
CA GLU A 222 -27.57 24.20 -3.19
C GLU A 222 -28.79 23.27 -3.08
N ASP A 223 -29.03 22.39 -4.05
CA ASP A 223 -30.27 21.62 -4.21
C ASP A 223 -30.26 20.26 -3.46
N GLU A 224 -29.11 19.79 -2.95
CA GLU A 224 -29.01 18.49 -2.25
C GLU A 224 -29.12 18.57 -0.70
N ARG A 225 -29.60 19.69 -0.15
CA ARG A 225 -29.68 19.92 1.31
C ARG A 225 -30.70 19.06 2.07
N GLN A 226 -31.40 18.12 1.43
CA GLN A 226 -32.47 17.33 2.06
C GLN A 226 -32.09 15.91 2.49
N ASP A 227 -30.99 15.31 2.00
CA ASP A 227 -30.55 13.97 2.42
C ASP A 227 -29.41 14.05 3.45
N ILE A 228 -29.72 13.73 4.70
CA ILE A 228 -28.76 13.65 5.84
C ILE A 228 -27.56 12.75 5.51
N THR A 229 -27.79 11.69 4.74
CA THR A 229 -26.73 10.75 4.35
C THR A 229 -25.77 11.39 3.34
N ILE A 230 -26.23 12.34 2.52
CA ILE A 230 -25.36 13.11 1.59
C ILE A 230 -24.51 14.08 2.41
N ILE A 231 -25.11 14.77 3.38
CA ILE A 231 -24.39 15.69 4.27
C ILE A 231 -23.26 14.98 5.03
N ARG A 232 -23.53 13.82 5.65
CA ARG A 232 -22.51 13.05 6.39
C ARG A 232 -21.34 12.63 5.51
N LEU A 233 -21.64 12.15 4.30
CA LEU A 233 -20.63 11.77 3.34
C LEU A 233 -19.71 12.93 2.96
N HIS A 234 -20.28 14.11 2.73
CA HIS A 234 -19.51 15.32 2.45
C HIS A 234 -18.62 15.72 3.63
N ILE A 235 -19.13 15.61 4.86
CA ILE A 235 -18.34 15.83 6.08
C ILE A 235 -17.15 14.86 6.13
N ASP A 236 -17.36 13.57 5.85
CA ASP A 236 -16.30 12.54 5.87
C ASP A 236 -15.22 12.82 4.80
N ILE A 237 -15.64 13.22 3.60
CA ILE A 237 -14.73 13.57 2.50
C ILE A 237 -13.97 14.85 2.83
N PHE A 238 -14.66 15.87 3.35
CA PHE A 238 -14.04 17.11 3.80
C PHE A 238 -12.98 16.83 4.88
N HIS A 239 -13.31 16.03 5.90
CA HIS A 239 -12.33 15.63 6.92
C HIS A 239 -11.15 14.86 6.31
N SER A 240 -11.40 13.97 5.34
CA SER A 240 -10.34 13.23 4.64
C SER A 240 -9.40 14.16 3.87
N ILE A 241 -9.95 15.19 3.19
CA ILE A 241 -9.18 16.23 2.50
C ILE A 241 -8.35 17.03 3.50
N ILE A 242 -8.96 17.51 4.58
CA ILE A 242 -8.26 18.27 5.62
C ILE A 242 -7.13 17.44 6.25
N MET A 243 -7.40 16.18 6.61
CA MET A 243 -6.38 15.28 7.15
C MET A 243 -5.23 15.03 6.17
N LYS A 244 -5.53 14.87 4.88
CA LYS A 244 -4.51 14.63 3.85
C LYS A 244 -3.63 15.86 3.63
N TYR A 245 -4.21 17.05 3.63
CA TYR A 245 -3.54 18.28 3.22
C TYR A 245 -3.20 19.24 4.37
N SER A 246 -3.38 18.83 5.63
CA SER A 246 -3.11 19.67 6.81
C SER A 246 -1.68 20.21 6.85
N ASN A 247 -0.74 19.48 6.24
CA ASN A 247 0.68 19.83 6.19
C ASN A 247 1.09 20.51 4.87
N THR A 248 0.14 20.76 3.95
CA THR A 248 0.40 21.42 2.67
C THR A 248 -0.21 22.81 2.66
N TYR A 249 0.58 23.81 3.05
CA TYR A 249 0.15 25.21 3.27
C TYR A 249 -0.74 25.77 2.14
N ASN A 250 -0.30 25.68 0.88
CA ASN A 250 -1.04 26.23 -0.26
C ASN A 250 -2.42 25.57 -0.47
N ILE A 251 -2.58 24.31 -0.07
CA ILE A 251 -3.85 23.58 -0.22
C ILE A 251 -4.77 23.93 0.94
N LEU A 252 -4.22 23.96 2.17
CA LEU A 252 -4.95 24.39 3.34
C LEU A 252 -5.52 25.82 3.16
N GLU A 253 -4.71 26.75 2.62
CA GLU A 253 -5.13 28.12 2.32
C GLU A 253 -6.30 28.15 1.33
N LYS A 254 -6.24 27.38 0.23
CA LYS A 254 -7.34 27.28 -0.74
C LYS A 254 -8.62 26.72 -0.13
N VAL A 255 -8.50 25.70 0.73
CA VAL A 255 -9.65 25.11 1.43
C VAL A 255 -10.27 26.13 2.39
N LEU A 256 -9.45 26.87 3.14
CA LEU A 256 -9.92 27.94 4.04
C LEU A 256 -10.65 29.05 3.27
N THR A 257 -10.11 29.52 2.16
CA THR A 257 -10.75 30.53 1.31
C THR A 257 -12.11 30.04 0.78
N PHE A 258 -12.20 28.78 0.36
CA PHE A 258 -13.47 28.20 -0.07
C PHE A 258 -14.51 28.19 1.06
N LEU A 259 -14.11 27.82 2.28
CA LEU A 259 -14.98 27.81 3.45
C LEU A 259 -15.46 29.21 3.83
N GLU A 260 -14.60 30.23 3.71
CA GLU A 260 -15.00 31.63 3.97
C GLU A 260 -16.10 32.11 3.02
N ILE A 261 -16.08 31.67 1.76
CA ILE A 261 -17.10 32.00 0.75
C ILE A 261 -18.43 31.29 1.05
N ARG A 262 -18.37 30.06 1.58
CA ARG A 262 -19.54 29.17 1.76
C ARG A 262 -20.09 29.10 3.18
N LYS A 263 -19.47 29.78 4.15
CA LYS A 263 -19.92 29.76 5.55
C LYS A 263 -21.38 30.20 5.66
N PRO A 264 -22.19 29.57 6.52
CA PRO A 264 -23.54 30.06 6.81
C PRO A 264 -23.48 31.52 7.27
N LYS A 265 -24.43 32.33 6.78
CA LYS A 265 -24.61 33.70 7.27
C LYS A 265 -25.10 33.71 8.72
#